data_AF-Q389W6-F1
#
_entry.id   AF-Q389W6-F1
#
_cell.length_a   1.000
_cell.length_b   1.000
_cell.length_c   1.000
_cell.angle_alpha   90.00
_cell.angle_beta   90.00
_cell.angle_gamma   90.00
#
_symmetry.space_group_name_H-M   'P 1'
#
loop_
_entity.id
_entity.type
_entity.pdbx_description
1 polymer ?
#
loop_
_entity_poly.entity_id
_entity_poly.type
_entity_poly.pdbx_seq_one_letter_code
_entity_poly.pdbx_strand_id
1 'polypeptide(L)'
;MPLRCTKPLGATPATPTAPPTGRKGHQVAINGFITWILVTMSLVVYFLWAFIPTSFLDMVLASYYPDKYWAVAIPAILVMTMVYYLTVHFLLMLYRTDPLTDGFCVAQTNGAVRHESIENLVDVEDGVPPITDIPVSVASRLLFQPWN
;
A
#
# COMPACT_ATOMS: atom_id res chain seq x y z
N MET A 1 -29.50 -26.50 -10.63
CA MET A 1 -29.65 -25.35 -9.71
C MET A 1 -29.40 -24.09 -10.54
N PRO A 2 -30.40 -23.21 -10.75
CA PRO A 2 -30.28 -22.16 -11.75
C PRO A 2 -29.40 -21.02 -11.24
N LEU A 3 -28.33 -20.71 -12.00
CA LEU A 3 -27.56 -19.49 -11.82
C LEU A 3 -28.48 -18.32 -12.16
N ARG A 4 -29.00 -17.65 -11.12
CA ARG A 4 -29.81 -16.44 -11.24
C ARG A 4 -28.91 -15.27 -11.65
N CYS A 5 -28.56 -15.25 -12.92
CA CYS A 5 -28.04 -14.09 -13.59
C CYS A 5 -29.24 -13.15 -13.81
N THR A 6 -29.38 -12.11 -13.00
CA THR A 6 -30.01 -10.82 -13.34
C THR A 6 -30.31 -10.00 -12.08
N LYS A 7 -29.63 -8.87 -11.94
CA LYS A 7 -30.35 -7.60 -11.94
C LYS A 7 -29.61 -6.63 -12.85
N PRO A 8 -30.29 -6.03 -13.85
CA PRO A 8 -29.65 -5.14 -14.81
C PRO A 8 -29.25 -3.84 -14.13
N LEU A 9 -28.15 -3.31 -14.66
CA LEU A 9 -27.55 -2.01 -14.45
C LEU A 9 -28.63 -0.91 -14.43
N GLY A 10 -29.05 -0.49 -13.24
CA GLY A 10 -29.73 0.77 -13.05
C GLY A 10 -28.72 1.88 -13.28
N ALA A 11 -28.58 2.29 -14.54
CA ALA A 11 -27.76 3.41 -14.94
C ALA A 11 -28.38 4.71 -14.38
N THR A 12 -28.06 5.03 -13.12
CA THR A 12 -28.16 6.41 -12.66
C THR A 12 -27.14 7.20 -13.48
N PRO A 13 -27.55 8.25 -14.21
CA PRO A 13 -26.65 8.99 -15.09
C PRO A 13 -25.49 9.55 -14.27
N ALA A 14 -24.28 9.22 -14.72
CA ALA A 14 -23.04 9.70 -14.16
C ALA A 14 -23.09 11.23 -14.10
N THR A 15 -23.03 11.79 -12.89
CA THR A 15 -22.71 13.20 -12.71
C THR A 15 -21.39 13.48 -13.44
N PRO A 16 -21.32 14.50 -14.31
CA PRO A 16 -20.15 14.76 -15.13
C PRO A 16 -18.90 15.02 -14.28
N THR A 17 -17.87 14.23 -14.58
CA THR A 17 -16.46 14.64 -14.69
C THR A 17 -15.96 15.65 -13.65
N ALA A 18 -15.57 15.15 -12.48
CA ALA A 18 -14.49 15.81 -11.75
C ALA A 18 -13.25 15.77 -12.66
N PRO A 19 -12.56 16.90 -12.90
CA PRO A 19 -11.44 16.95 -13.84
C PRO A 19 -10.34 15.98 -13.42
N PRO A 20 -9.58 15.42 -14.39
CA PRO A 20 -8.59 14.39 -14.13
C PRO A 20 -7.61 14.89 -13.08
N THR A 21 -7.60 14.23 -11.93
CA THR A 21 -6.68 14.56 -10.84
C THR A 21 -5.27 14.04 -11.13
N GLY A 22 -4.69 14.39 -12.29
CA GLY A 22 -3.31 14.09 -12.67
C GLY A 22 -2.27 14.63 -11.68
N ARG A 23 -2.67 15.59 -10.83
CA ARG A 23 -1.85 16.13 -9.75
C ARG A 23 -1.46 15.10 -8.67
N LYS A 24 -2.23 14.01 -8.50
CA LYS A 24 -1.97 13.04 -7.41
C LYS A 24 -0.66 12.26 -7.61
N GLY A 25 -0.39 11.77 -8.82
CA GLY A 25 0.81 10.96 -9.09
C GLY A 25 2.12 11.71 -8.86
N HIS A 26 2.21 12.95 -9.36
CA HIS A 26 3.37 13.82 -9.15
C HIS A 26 3.60 14.12 -7.66
N GLN A 27 2.53 14.36 -6.90
CA GLN A 27 2.62 14.59 -5.46
C GLN A 27 3.09 13.36 -4.69
N VAL A 28 2.67 12.15 -5.08
CA VAL A 28 3.13 10.91 -4.44
C VAL A 28 4.64 10.73 -4.59
N ALA A 29 5.19 10.97 -5.78
CA ALA A 29 6.62 10.85 -6.02
C ALA A 29 7.45 11.86 -5.20
N ILE A 30 7.00 13.13 -5.15
CA ILE A 30 7.66 14.17 -4.34
C ILE A 30 7.60 13.84 -2.85
N ASN A 31 6.44 13.41 -2.35
CA ASN A 31 6.28 13.07 -0.94
C ASN A 31 7.16 11.87 -0.54
N GLY A 32 7.25 10.87 -1.42
CA GLY A 32 8.17 9.74 -1.25
C GLY A 32 9.62 10.19 -1.19
N PHE A 33 10.03 11.10 -2.08
CA PHE A 33 11.38 11.66 -2.11
C PHE A 33 11.73 12.47 -0.85
N ILE A 34 10.82 13.34 -0.38
CA ILE A 34 11.00 14.11 0.86
C ILE A 34 11.12 13.15 2.06
N THR A 35 10.24 12.15 2.13
CA THR A 35 10.26 11.14 3.20
C THR A 35 11.56 10.35 3.19
N TRP A 36 12.07 9.98 2.01
CA TRP A 36 13.35 9.28 1.87
C TRP A 36 14.52 10.11 2.42
N ILE A 37 14.66 11.38 2.03
CA ILE A 37 15.70 12.28 2.56
C ILE A 37 15.57 12.41 4.08
N LEU A 38 14.35 12.61 4.59
CA LEU A 38 14.11 12.78 6.02
C LEU A 38 14.50 11.53 6.82
N VAL A 39 14.12 10.35 6.33
CA VAL A 39 14.48 9.06 6.95
C VAL A 39 15.99 8.84 6.89
N THR A 40 16.63 9.09 5.74
CA THR A 40 18.08 8.93 5.59
C THR A 40 18.85 9.88 6.51
N MET A 41 18.48 11.16 6.59
CA MET A 41 19.14 12.12 7.48
C MET A 41 18.95 11.75 8.95
N SER A 42 17.74 11.35 9.33
CA SER A 42 17.44 10.90 10.70
C SER A 42 18.27 9.66 11.07
N LEU A 43 18.42 8.72 10.14
CA LEU A 43 19.21 7.50 10.32
C LEU A 43 20.71 7.78 10.40
N VAL A 44 21.23 8.75 9.65
CA VAL A 44 22.63 9.20 9.79
C VAL A 44 22.87 9.82 11.16
N VAL A 45 21.99 10.72 11.61
CA VAL A 45 22.10 11.33 12.96
C VAL A 45 22.00 10.26 14.04
N TYR A 46 21.11 9.28 13.87
CA TYR A 46 20.98 8.14 14.77
C TYR A 46 22.27 7.32 14.88
N PHE A 47 22.90 6.97 13.75
CA PHE A 47 24.15 6.21 13.78
C PHE A 47 25.30 7.02 14.35
N LEU A 48 25.40 8.32 14.03
CA LEU A 48 26.39 9.19 14.64
C LEU A 48 26.22 9.22 16.17
N TRP A 49 24.99 9.44 16.67
CA TRP A 49 24.71 9.43 18.10
C TRP A 49 24.99 8.06 18.77
N ALA A 50 24.68 6.95 18.10
CA ALA A 50 24.90 5.60 18.62
C ALA A 50 26.39 5.23 18.72
N PHE A 51 27.20 5.58 17.72
CA PHE A 51 28.61 5.18 17.65
C PHE A 51 29.60 6.18 18.25
N ILE A 52 29.26 7.47 18.35
CA ILE A 52 30.14 8.46 18.99
C ILE A 52 30.34 8.10 20.46
N PRO A 53 31.58 8.05 21.01
CA PRO A 53 31.82 7.74 22.42
C PRO A 53 31.17 8.77 23.37
N THR A 54 30.81 8.35 24.59
CA THR A 54 30.17 9.25 25.59
C THR A 54 31.03 10.48 25.87
N SER A 55 32.35 10.32 25.99
CA SER A 55 33.26 11.43 26.26
C SER A 55 33.20 12.56 25.23
N PHE A 56 32.95 12.25 23.95
CA PHE A 56 32.78 13.26 22.90
C PHE A 56 31.40 13.91 22.97
N LEU A 57 30.36 13.12 23.28
CA LEU A 57 29.00 13.64 23.48
C LEU A 57 28.94 14.61 24.67
N ASP A 58 29.61 14.30 25.77
CA ASP A 58 29.68 15.17 26.96
C ASP A 58 30.36 16.51 26.64
N MET A 59 31.37 16.50 25.76
CA MET A 59 32.05 17.74 25.35
C MET A 59 31.20 18.61 24.42
N VAL A 60 30.43 18.00 23.52
CA VAL A 60 29.63 18.72 22.51
C VAL A 60 28.25 19.12 23.04
N LEU A 61 27.63 18.28 23.87
CA LEU A 61 26.24 18.43 24.32
C LEU A 61 26.10 18.09 25.81
N ALA A 62 26.74 18.91 26.64
CA ALA A 62 27.08 18.71 28.06
C ALA A 62 25.94 18.52 29.09
N SER A 63 24.67 18.29 28.73
CA SER A 63 23.63 18.08 29.77
C SER A 63 22.41 17.23 29.41
N TYR A 64 21.98 17.15 28.15
CA TYR A 64 20.73 16.45 27.82
C TYR A 64 20.80 15.74 26.47
N TYR A 65 21.24 14.48 26.49
CA TYR A 65 21.07 13.54 25.38
C TYR A 65 20.36 12.28 25.90
N PRO A 66 19.56 11.58 25.07
CA PRO A 66 18.91 10.33 25.48
C PRO A 66 19.96 9.27 25.79
N ASP A 67 19.65 8.38 26.74
CA ASP A 67 20.57 7.30 27.10
C ASP A 67 20.86 6.38 25.91
N LYS A 68 22.12 5.91 25.79
CA LYS A 68 22.59 5.07 24.68
C LYS A 68 21.89 3.71 24.62
N TYR A 69 21.27 3.29 25.71
CA TYR A 69 20.40 2.12 25.72
C TYR A 69 19.35 2.16 24.60
N TRP A 70 18.83 3.35 24.26
CA TRP A 70 17.87 3.52 23.17
C TRP A 70 18.44 3.16 21.79
N ALA A 71 19.76 3.24 21.58
CA ALA A 71 20.39 2.82 20.34
C ALA A 71 20.26 1.32 20.06
N VAL A 72 19.99 0.52 21.11
CA VAL A 72 19.74 -0.92 21.00
C VAL A 72 18.24 -1.23 21.13
N ALA A 73 17.54 -0.50 22.01
CA ALA A 73 16.11 -0.70 22.23
C ALA A 73 15.27 -0.40 20.99
N ILE A 74 15.57 0.67 20.24
CA ILE A 74 14.79 1.05 19.04
C ILE A 74 14.81 -0.06 17.97
N PRO A 75 15.97 -0.61 17.56
CA PRO A 75 16.02 -1.75 16.63
C PRO A 75 15.29 -2.99 17.17
N ALA A 76 15.43 -3.28 18.47
CA ALA A 76 14.73 -4.42 19.09
C ALA A 76 13.20 -4.25 19.04
N ILE A 77 12.69 -3.06 19.37
CA ILE A 77 11.26 -2.74 19.28
C ILE A 77 10.77 -2.82 17.84
N LEU A 78 11.56 -2.35 16.85
CA LEU A 78 11.22 -2.45 15.44
C LEU A 78 11.04 -3.90 15.01
N VAL A 79 11.98 -4.79 15.36
CA VAL A 79 11.89 -6.23 15.05
C VAL A 79 10.66 -6.86 15.72
N MET A 80 10.44 -6.59 17.01
CA MET A 80 9.29 -7.12 17.74
C MET A 80 7.96 -6.63 17.15
N THR A 81 7.89 -5.36 16.77
CA THR A 81 6.72 -4.75 16.13
C THR A 81 6.47 -5.36 14.76
N MET A 82 7.52 -5.64 13.98
CA MET A 82 7.40 -6.30 12.67
C MET A 82 6.85 -7.72 12.81
N VAL A 83 7.37 -8.52 13.75
CA VAL A 83 6.86 -9.88 13.99
C VAL A 83 5.42 -9.84 14.50
N TYR A 84 5.11 -8.93 15.42
CA TYR A 84 3.74 -8.72 15.90
C TYR A 84 2.80 -8.32 14.75
N TYR A 85 3.21 -7.37 13.91
CA TYR A 85 2.44 -6.94 12.75
C TYR A 85 2.17 -8.11 11.80
N LEU A 86 3.20 -8.85 11.39
CA LEU A 86 3.06 -9.98 10.46
C LEU A 86 2.16 -11.08 11.03
N THR A 87 2.32 -11.44 12.31
CA THR A 87 1.50 -12.48 12.95
C THR A 87 0.05 -12.06 13.08
N VAL A 88 -0.23 -10.82 13.52
CA VAL A 88 -1.60 -10.29 13.60
C VAL A 88 -2.24 -10.19 12.22
N HIS A 89 -1.51 -9.70 11.20
CA HIS A 89 -2.03 -9.63 9.83
C HIS A 89 -2.33 -11.02 9.27
N PHE A 90 -1.49 -12.01 9.54
CA PHE A 90 -1.73 -13.39 9.12
C PHE A 90 -2.97 -13.99 9.81
N LEU A 91 -3.12 -13.79 11.12
CA LEU A 91 -4.30 -14.26 11.86
C LEU A 91 -5.58 -13.55 11.39
N LEU A 92 -5.51 -12.25 11.12
CA LEU A 92 -6.63 -11.48 10.56
C LEU A 92 -6.97 -11.95 9.15
N MET A 93 -5.98 -12.23 8.31
CA MET A 93 -6.17 -12.82 6.98
C MET A 93 -6.91 -14.16 7.12
N LEU A 94 -6.43 -15.08 7.95
CA LEU A 94 -7.10 -16.36 8.18
C LEU A 94 -8.53 -16.21 8.73
N TYR A 95 -8.77 -15.24 9.61
CA TYR A 95 -10.10 -14.96 10.13
C TYR A 95 -11.05 -14.39 9.05
N ARG A 96 -10.52 -13.66 8.07
CA ARG A 96 -11.28 -13.04 6.98
C ARG A 96 -11.37 -13.89 5.73
N THR A 97 -10.48 -14.86 5.56
CA THR A 97 -10.48 -15.77 4.41
C THR A 97 -11.72 -16.65 4.46
N ASP A 98 -12.47 -16.70 3.36
CA ASP A 98 -13.64 -17.56 3.22
C ASP A 98 -13.27 -19.04 3.37
N PRO A 99 -14.17 -19.88 3.91
CA PRO A 99 -13.90 -21.30 4.06
C PRO A 99 -13.63 -21.95 2.69
N LEU A 100 -12.65 -22.87 2.65
CA LEU A 100 -12.23 -23.57 1.42
C LEU A 100 -13.37 -24.35 0.71
N THR A 101 -14.48 -24.58 1.41
CA THR A 101 -15.68 -25.25 0.89
C THR A 101 -16.48 -24.37 -0.08
N ASP A 102 -16.26 -23.06 -0.12
CA ASP A 102 -16.94 -22.19 -1.06
C ASP A 102 -16.14 -22.04 -2.37
N GLY A 103 -16.76 -22.43 -3.49
CA GLY A 103 -16.18 -22.26 -4.84
C GLY A 103 -15.97 -20.80 -5.23
N PHE A 104 -16.51 -19.87 -4.44
CA PHE A 104 -16.27 -18.43 -4.55
C PHE A 104 -14.91 -17.98 -3.97
N CYS A 105 -14.11 -18.86 -3.36
CA CYS A 105 -12.74 -18.50 -2.92
C CYS A 105 -11.84 -18.04 -4.09
N VAL A 106 -12.15 -18.43 -5.34
CA VAL A 106 -11.38 -18.04 -6.54
C VAL A 106 -11.92 -16.76 -7.20
N ALA A 107 -13.21 -16.47 -7.05
CA ALA A 107 -13.87 -15.32 -7.68
C ALA A 107 -14.37 -14.39 -6.59
N GLN A 108 -13.67 -13.29 -6.35
CA GLN A 108 -14.08 -12.23 -5.44
C GLN A 108 -15.46 -11.67 -5.88
N THR A 109 -16.56 -12.23 -5.38
CA THR A 109 -17.93 -11.79 -5.75
C THR A 109 -18.28 -10.45 -5.13
N ASN A 110 -17.74 -10.17 -3.94
CA ASN A 110 -17.98 -8.95 -3.18
C ASN A 110 -16.90 -7.87 -3.40
N GLY A 111 -15.90 -8.17 -4.24
CA GLY A 111 -15.07 -7.13 -4.80
C GLY A 111 -15.99 -6.37 -5.71
N ALA A 112 -16.46 -5.20 -5.27
CA ALA A 112 -17.08 -4.25 -6.17
C ALA A 112 -16.18 -4.23 -7.40
N VAL A 113 -16.65 -4.78 -8.53
CA VAL A 113 -15.97 -4.65 -9.79
C VAL A 113 -15.99 -3.16 -10.01
N ARG A 114 -14.90 -2.51 -9.62
CA ARG A 114 -14.71 -1.08 -9.74
C ARG A 114 -14.58 -0.83 -11.24
N HIS A 115 -15.69 -0.87 -11.95
CA HIS A 115 -15.78 -0.44 -13.34
C HIS A 115 -15.26 1.00 -13.47
N GLU A 116 -15.36 1.78 -12.39
CA GLU A 116 -14.71 3.09 -12.25
C GLU A 116 -13.18 3.04 -12.48
N SER A 117 -12.47 1.94 -12.20
CA SER A 117 -11.01 1.91 -12.37
C SER A 117 -10.61 1.89 -13.84
N ILE A 118 -11.31 1.16 -14.73
CA ILE A 118 -10.88 1.09 -16.14
C ILE A 118 -11.05 2.44 -16.84
N GLU A 119 -12.17 3.13 -16.65
CA GLU A 119 -12.38 4.46 -17.23
C GLU A 119 -11.37 5.48 -16.67
N ASN A 120 -11.13 5.46 -15.35
CA ASN A 120 -10.12 6.34 -14.73
C ASN A 120 -8.68 5.98 -15.11
N LEU A 121 -8.37 4.72 -15.46
CA LEU A 121 -7.04 4.30 -15.91
C LEU A 121 -6.75 4.76 -17.34
N VAL A 122 -7.77 4.74 -18.21
CA VAL A 122 -7.66 5.20 -19.60
C VAL A 122 -7.58 6.73 -19.67
N ASP A 123 -8.22 7.43 -18.74
CA ASP A 123 -8.21 8.91 -18.67
C ASP A 123 -6.89 9.50 -18.12
N VAL A 124 -5.94 8.67 -17.67
CA VAL A 124 -4.59 9.13 -17.30
C VAL A 124 -3.72 9.17 -18.56
N GLU A 125 -3.96 10.15 -19.42
CA GLU A 125 -3.16 10.36 -20.64
C GLU A 125 -1.71 10.81 -20.30
N ASP A 126 -1.53 11.54 -19.20
CA ASP A 126 -0.26 12.22 -18.86
C ASP A 126 0.41 11.72 -17.55
N GLY A 127 0.19 10.47 -17.13
CA GLY A 127 0.77 9.95 -15.89
C GLY A 127 0.98 8.44 -15.85
N VAL A 128 1.81 7.98 -14.89
CA VAL A 128 1.89 6.54 -14.58
C VAL A 128 0.55 6.11 -13.98
N PRO A 129 -0.16 5.14 -14.58
CA PRO A 129 -1.44 4.68 -14.04
C PRO A 129 -1.22 4.07 -12.64
N PRO A 130 -2.18 4.22 -11.72
CA PRO A 130 -2.10 3.58 -10.40
C PRO A 130 -1.93 2.06 -10.55
N ILE A 131 -1.03 1.47 -9.75
CA ILE A 131 -0.86 0.02 -9.72
C ILE A 131 -2.14 -0.61 -9.18
N THR A 132 -2.88 -1.28 -10.06
CA THR A 132 -4.08 -2.03 -9.73
C THR A 132 -4.06 -3.32 -10.54
N ASP A 133 -4.62 -4.37 -9.95
CA ASP A 133 -4.78 -5.63 -10.66
C ASP A 133 -5.83 -5.48 -11.76
N ILE A 134 -5.59 -6.15 -12.88
CA ILE A 134 -6.59 -6.31 -13.94
C ILE A 134 -7.62 -7.33 -13.42
N PRO A 135 -8.93 -7.03 -13.46
CA PRO A 135 -9.94 -8.00 -13.07
C PRO A 135 -9.79 -9.32 -13.84
N VAL A 136 -9.88 -10.46 -13.14
CA VAL A 136 -9.68 -11.79 -13.74
C VAL A 136 -10.58 -12.03 -14.95
N SER A 137 -11.77 -11.43 -14.98
CA SER A 137 -12.71 -11.50 -16.10
C SER A 137 -12.20 -10.80 -17.36
N VAL A 138 -11.44 -9.70 -17.23
CA VAL A 138 -10.83 -8.98 -18.35
C VAL A 138 -9.59 -9.75 -18.81
N ALA A 139 -8.73 -10.17 -17.88
CA ALA A 139 -7.56 -10.97 -18.20
C ALA A 139 -7.93 -12.28 -18.91
N SER A 140 -8.95 -13.01 -18.43
CA SER A 140 -9.43 -14.22 -19.09
C SER A 140 -9.97 -13.93 -20.49
N ARG A 141 -10.74 -12.84 -20.66
CA ARG A 141 -11.25 -12.45 -21.98
C ARG A 141 -10.14 -12.13 -22.96
N LEU A 142 -9.11 -11.40 -22.54
CA LEU A 142 -7.97 -11.03 -23.39
C LEU A 142 -7.05 -12.21 -23.70
N LEU A 143 -6.91 -13.15 -22.77
CA LEU A 143 -6.10 -14.35 -22.96
C LEU A 143 -6.77 -15.34 -23.91
N PHE A 144 -8.10 -15.49 -23.82
CA PHE A 144 -8.87 -16.47 -24.61
C PHE A 144 -9.61 -15.88 -25.83
N GLN A 145 -9.49 -14.58 -26.12
CA GLN A 145 -9.99 -14.07 -27.40
C GLN A 145 -9.17 -14.69 -28.54
N PRO A 146 -9.81 -15.04 -29.67
CA PRO A 146 -9.06 -15.51 -30.84
C PRO A 146 -8.13 -14.38 -31.31
N TRP A 147 -6.83 -14.62 -31.25
CA TRP A 147 -5.81 -13.77 -31.85
C TRP A 147 -5.89 -13.94 -33.37
N ASN A 148 -6.77 -13.15 -33.99
CA ASN A 148 -6.90 -13.09 -35.45
C ASN A 148 -6.31 -11.79 -35.99
#